data_AF-A0A4Q3JMG2-F1
#
_entry.id   AF-A0A4Q3JMG2-F1
#
_cell.length_a   1.000
_cell.length_b   1.000
_cell.length_c   1.000
_cell.angle_alpha   90.00
_cell.angle_beta   90.00
_cell.angle_gamma   90.00
#
_symmetry.space_group_name_H-M   'P 1'
#
loop_
_entity.id
_entity.type
_entity.pdbx_description
1 polymer ?
#
loop_
_entity_poly.entity_id
_entity_poly.type
_entity_poly.pdbx_seq_one_letter_code
_entity_poly.pdbx_strand_id
1 'polypeptide(L)'
;MLRGVVGELRVRSRHHAHARGPAGRRHLLPGPRQARHCGAGPVGRGGRRPARRRGGRGLTRGRDTETQKSPLHITLHAGELAAKYLPANHLNALTFHIRQAVEKGHAERIGHGIAIQTETDSAGLLALMAQRQVMVEVCLSSNVQILEVSGASHPLATYMANNVPVALNTDDQGVSRSSLAGEYRRGALDQKLSYRQLKRMARTSLDHAFLPGATLWASLDTVAPVEACAPTATMGVGDPPSPACQAFLDGSERARMQWELERRFRAFESQQ
;
A
#
# COMPACT_ATOMS: atom_id res chain seq x y z
N MET A 1 31.46 9.04 13.30
CA MET A 1 32.11 7.82 12.77
C MET A 1 31.22 7.20 11.68
N LEU A 2 31.24 7.77 10.47
CA LEU A 2 30.40 7.37 9.34
C LEU A 2 31.25 7.37 8.07
N ARG A 3 31.86 6.23 7.74
CA ARG A 3 32.40 5.91 6.42
C ARG A 3 32.39 4.39 6.26
N GLY A 4 31.61 3.90 5.30
CA GLY A 4 31.59 2.49 4.91
C GLY A 4 30.46 2.25 3.94
N VAL A 5 30.80 1.78 2.75
CA VAL A 5 29.91 1.36 1.64
C VAL A 5 29.51 2.46 0.64
N VAL A 6 30.50 2.92 -0.13
CA VAL A 6 30.31 3.33 -1.54
C VAL A 6 31.37 2.62 -2.36
N GLY A 7 30.97 1.59 -3.11
CA GLY A 7 31.81 0.93 -4.11
C GLY A 7 31.77 1.70 -5.42
N GLU A 8 32.93 2.13 -5.90
CA GLU A 8 33.15 2.79 -7.18
C GLU A 8 32.76 1.89 -8.36
N LEU A 9 32.00 2.43 -9.32
CA LEU A 9 31.99 1.89 -10.69
C LEU A 9 32.50 2.99 -11.62
N ARG A 10 33.78 2.89 -11.99
CA ARG A 10 34.43 3.76 -12.99
C ARG A 10 33.89 3.43 -14.38
N VAL A 11 33.40 4.46 -15.06
CA VAL A 11 33.15 4.48 -16.50
C VAL A 11 34.50 4.54 -17.23
N ARG A 12 34.73 3.65 -18.20
CA ARG A 12 35.73 3.85 -19.27
C ARG A 12 35.14 3.46 -20.61
N SER A 13 34.97 4.46 -21.47
CA SER A 13 34.75 4.30 -22.91
C SER A 13 36.05 3.98 -23.64
N ARG A 14 36.01 3.09 -24.65
CA ARG A 14 36.70 3.23 -25.95
C ARG A 14 36.28 2.11 -26.93
N HIS A 15 36.22 2.48 -28.20
CA HIS A 15 35.72 1.73 -29.36
C HIS A 15 36.72 0.70 -29.95
N HIS A 16 36.11 -0.28 -30.66
CA HIS A 16 36.59 -1.16 -31.76
C HIS A 16 37.74 -2.15 -31.52
N ALA A 17 37.48 -3.47 -31.65
CA ALA A 17 37.57 -4.28 -32.88
C ALA A 17 37.56 -5.81 -32.55
N HIS A 18 37.24 -6.62 -33.57
CA HIS A 18 36.92 -8.06 -33.60
C HIS A 18 37.88 -9.06 -32.92
N ALA A 19 37.33 -10.17 -32.39
CA ALA A 19 37.75 -11.56 -32.68
C ALA A 19 36.75 -12.61 -32.10
N ARG A 20 36.57 -13.72 -32.83
CA ARG A 20 35.63 -14.84 -32.57
C ARG A 20 36.25 -15.91 -31.66
N GLY A 21 35.43 -16.62 -30.88
CA GLY A 21 35.78 -17.90 -30.22
C GLY A 21 34.62 -18.48 -29.38
N PRO A 22 34.45 -19.82 -29.24
CA PRO A 22 33.13 -20.43 -29.24
C PRO A 22 32.54 -20.86 -27.87
N ALA A 23 31.20 -20.85 -27.85
CA ALA A 23 30.25 -21.72 -27.14
C ALA A 23 30.62 -22.29 -25.75
N GLY A 24 30.01 -21.70 -24.71
CA GLY A 24 29.77 -22.34 -23.42
C GLY A 24 28.31 -22.15 -23.01
N ARG A 25 27.50 -23.23 -23.06
CA ARG A 25 26.13 -23.24 -22.53
C ARG A 25 26.18 -23.07 -21.02
N ARG A 26 25.69 -21.94 -20.51
CA ARG A 26 25.36 -21.78 -19.08
C ARG A 26 23.86 -21.94 -18.90
N HIS A 27 23.46 -22.94 -18.12
CA HIS A 27 22.11 -23.05 -17.60
C HIS A 27 21.80 -21.85 -16.71
N LEU A 28 20.88 -21.01 -17.16
CA LEU A 28 20.26 -19.95 -16.37
C LEU A 28 19.20 -20.59 -15.46
N LEU A 29 19.47 -20.60 -14.15
CA LEU A 29 18.46 -20.83 -13.14
C LEU A 29 17.45 -19.66 -13.17
N PRO A 30 16.13 -19.91 -13.13
CA PRO A 30 15.15 -18.83 -13.13
C PRO A 30 15.20 -18.09 -11.79
N GLY A 31 15.50 -16.80 -11.82
CA GLY A 31 15.38 -15.91 -10.66
C GLY A 31 13.92 -15.77 -10.19
N PRO A 32 13.70 -15.32 -8.95
CA PRO A 32 12.37 -15.22 -8.36
C PRO A 32 11.50 -14.25 -9.16
N ARG A 33 10.34 -14.75 -9.62
CA ARG A 33 9.31 -13.95 -10.28
C ARG A 33 8.72 -12.98 -9.25
N GLN A 34 9.16 -11.72 -9.28
CA GLN A 34 8.45 -10.62 -8.62
C GLN A 34 7.10 -10.43 -9.31
N ALA A 35 6.03 -10.41 -8.52
CA ALA A 35 4.68 -10.16 -8.98
C ALA A 35 4.61 -8.74 -9.58
N ARG A 36 4.63 -8.67 -10.92
CA ARG A 36 4.21 -7.50 -11.67
C ARG A 36 2.68 -7.51 -11.66
N HIS A 37 2.04 -6.56 -10.98
CA HIS A 37 0.64 -6.20 -11.23
C HIS A 37 0.48 -4.69 -11.00
N CYS A 38 0.73 -3.93 -12.06
CA CYS A 38 -0.01 -2.70 -12.34
C CYS A 38 -1.07 -3.10 -13.36
N GLY A 39 -2.34 -2.87 -13.05
CA GLY A 39 -3.46 -3.25 -13.90
C GLY A 39 -4.58 -3.87 -13.08
N ALA A 40 -5.66 -3.12 -12.91
CA ALA A 40 -6.93 -3.64 -12.43
C ALA A 40 -7.38 -4.79 -13.34
N GLY A 41 -7.26 -6.02 -12.86
CA GLY A 41 -7.83 -7.21 -13.47
C GLY A 41 -8.98 -7.71 -12.59
N PRO A 42 -10.20 -7.84 -13.10
CA PRO A 42 -11.28 -8.44 -12.32
C PRO A 42 -11.00 -9.94 -12.17
N VAL A 43 -10.80 -10.41 -10.93
CA VAL A 43 -10.77 -11.84 -10.62
C VAL A 43 -12.20 -12.32 -10.42
N GLY A 44 -12.90 -12.61 -11.52
CA GLY A 44 -14.25 -13.19 -11.52
C GLY A 44 -14.24 -14.63 -12.03
N ARG A 45 -14.37 -15.62 -11.14
CA ARG A 45 -14.64 -17.01 -11.54
C ARG A 45 -16.14 -17.18 -11.84
N GLY A 46 -16.49 -17.46 -13.08
CA GLY A 46 -17.84 -17.81 -13.51
C GLY A 46 -18.25 -19.21 -13.02
N GLY A 47 -19.10 -19.25 -12.00
CA GLY A 47 -19.82 -20.46 -11.59
C GLY A 47 -21.21 -20.50 -12.23
N ARG A 48 -21.43 -21.41 -13.18
CA ARG A 48 -22.76 -21.71 -13.71
C ARG A 48 -23.62 -22.35 -12.60
N ARG A 49 -24.79 -21.78 -12.29
CA ARG A 49 -25.86 -22.48 -11.56
C ARG A 49 -27.07 -22.66 -12.48
N PRO A 50 -27.74 -23.83 -12.46
CA PRO A 50 -28.89 -24.08 -13.32
C PRO A 50 -30.14 -23.38 -12.79
N ALA A 51 -30.97 -22.93 -13.72
CA ALA A 51 -32.25 -22.29 -13.46
C ALA A 51 -33.26 -23.26 -12.82
N ARG A 52 -33.94 -22.82 -11.76
CA ARG A 52 -35.25 -23.35 -11.35
C ARG A 52 -36.25 -22.19 -11.19
N ARG A 53 -37.39 -22.34 -11.85
CA ARG A 53 -38.55 -21.43 -11.86
C ARG A 53 -39.55 -21.77 -10.75
N ARG A 54 -40.40 -20.76 -10.47
CA ARG A 54 -41.68 -20.70 -9.70
C ARG A 54 -41.49 -20.17 -8.27
N GLY A 55 -42.28 -19.23 -7.74
CA GLY A 55 -43.52 -18.56 -8.17
C GLY A 55 -43.78 -17.33 -7.29
N GLY A 56 -44.64 -16.42 -7.74
CA GLY A 56 -44.71 -15.04 -7.23
C GLY A 56 -45.59 -14.78 -6.01
N ARG A 57 -45.43 -13.57 -5.46
CA ARG A 57 -46.44 -12.58 -5.01
C ARG A 57 -45.74 -11.52 -4.14
N GLY A 58 -46.15 -10.26 -4.31
CA GLY A 58 -45.82 -9.16 -3.40
C GLY A 58 -44.95 -8.06 -4.01
N LEU A 59 -45.56 -7.12 -4.74
CA LEU A 59 -44.96 -5.79 -4.92
C LEU A 59 -45.07 -5.04 -3.60
N THR A 60 -44.03 -5.09 -2.77
CA THR A 60 -43.75 -4.04 -1.80
C THR A 60 -42.66 -3.17 -2.38
N ARG A 61 -42.99 -1.92 -2.75
CA ARG A 61 -42.01 -0.87 -3.04
C ARG A 61 -41.32 -0.48 -1.71
N GLY A 62 -40.46 -1.36 -1.22
CA GLY A 62 -39.38 -0.99 -0.30
C GLY A 62 -38.30 -0.34 -1.14
N ARG A 63 -38.14 0.99 -1.00
CA ARG A 63 -37.03 1.69 -1.61
C ARG A 63 -35.84 1.53 -0.66
N ASP A 64 -35.33 0.31 -0.59
CA ASP A 64 -34.09 0.00 0.11
C ASP A 64 -32.96 0.55 -0.77
N THR A 65 -32.67 1.84 -0.65
CA THR A 65 -31.43 2.41 -1.19
C THR A 65 -30.29 2.11 -0.23
N GLU A 66 -30.09 0.83 0.09
CA GLU A 66 -28.78 0.39 0.53
C GLU A 66 -27.93 0.41 -0.74
N THR A 67 -27.15 1.48 -0.92
CA THR A 67 -26.19 1.60 -2.02
C THR A 67 -25.34 0.34 -2.00
N GLN A 68 -25.61 -0.57 -2.93
CA GLN A 68 -24.99 -1.88 -2.98
C GLN A 68 -23.48 -1.68 -3.14
N LYS A 69 -22.74 -1.91 -2.05
CA LYS A 69 -21.28 -1.76 -2.04
C LYS A 69 -20.71 -2.68 -3.12
N SER A 70 -19.81 -2.14 -3.94
CA SER A 70 -19.17 -2.88 -5.03
C SER A 70 -18.58 -4.20 -4.49
N PRO A 71 -18.76 -5.33 -5.19
CA PRO A 71 -18.07 -6.57 -4.84
C PRO A 71 -16.57 -6.53 -5.15
N LEU A 72 -16.11 -5.50 -5.88
CA LEU A 72 -14.71 -5.24 -6.19
C LEU A 72 -14.14 -4.21 -5.23
N HIS A 73 -12.88 -4.41 -4.86
CA HIS A 73 -12.12 -3.44 -4.09
C HIS A 73 -11.84 -2.17 -4.89
N ILE A 74 -11.86 -1.01 -4.24
CA ILE A 74 -11.74 0.29 -4.90
C ILE A 74 -10.60 1.11 -4.29
N THR A 75 -9.68 1.57 -5.14
CA THR A 75 -8.73 2.66 -4.85
C THR A 75 -8.92 3.75 -5.89
N LEU A 76 -8.77 5.02 -5.49
CA LEU A 76 -8.89 6.17 -6.38
C LEU A 76 -7.74 7.16 -6.12
N HIS A 77 -7.20 7.75 -7.19
CA HIS A 77 -6.35 8.94 -7.03
C HIS A 77 -7.26 10.11 -6.66
N ALA A 78 -6.93 10.81 -5.58
CA ALA A 78 -7.69 11.98 -5.14
C ALA A 78 -6.79 12.95 -4.36
N GLY A 79 -7.04 14.24 -4.54
CA GLY A 79 -6.21 15.28 -3.93
C GLY A 79 -4.78 15.34 -4.46
N GLU A 80 -4.49 14.72 -5.61
CA GLU A 80 -3.23 14.80 -6.34
C GLU A 80 -3.18 16.07 -7.22
N LEU A 81 -3.42 17.22 -6.60
CA LEU A 81 -3.42 18.51 -7.28
C LEU A 81 -2.90 19.57 -6.33
N ALA A 82 -2.12 20.52 -6.86
CA ALA A 82 -1.57 21.63 -6.11
C ALA A 82 -2.14 22.96 -6.64
N ALA A 83 -2.38 23.91 -5.73
CA ALA A 83 -2.98 25.21 -6.06
C ALA A 83 -2.25 25.98 -7.17
N LYS A 84 -0.93 25.83 -7.28
CA LYS A 84 -0.10 26.47 -8.32
C LYS A 84 -0.44 26.05 -9.75
N TYR A 85 -1.09 24.90 -9.95
CA TYR A 85 -1.48 24.40 -11.27
C TYR A 85 -2.94 24.74 -11.61
N LEU A 86 -3.64 25.41 -10.70
CA LEU A 86 -5.02 25.84 -10.90
C LEU A 86 -5.06 27.32 -11.31
N PRO A 87 -5.94 27.68 -12.25
CA PRO A 87 -6.30 29.08 -12.45
C PRO A 87 -6.84 29.67 -11.13
N ALA A 88 -6.57 30.96 -10.88
CA ALA A 88 -6.92 31.61 -9.60
C ALA A 88 -8.41 31.49 -9.22
N ASN A 89 -9.30 31.43 -10.22
CA ASN A 89 -10.75 31.27 -10.03
C ASN A 89 -11.22 29.81 -9.86
N HIS A 90 -10.30 28.84 -9.77
CA HIS A 90 -10.61 27.40 -9.69
C HIS A 90 -10.05 26.71 -8.43
N LEU A 91 -9.66 27.48 -7.40
CA LEU A 91 -9.14 26.91 -6.14
C LEU A 91 -10.16 26.00 -5.42
N ASN A 92 -11.45 26.15 -5.69
CA ASN A 92 -12.50 25.24 -5.22
C ASN A 92 -12.31 23.78 -5.71
N ALA A 93 -11.51 23.54 -6.75
CA ALA A 93 -11.16 22.19 -7.19
C ALA A 93 -10.32 21.42 -6.15
N LEU A 94 -9.80 22.07 -5.10
CA LEU A 94 -9.05 21.38 -4.04
C LEU A 94 -9.89 21.02 -2.81
N THR A 95 -11.20 21.28 -2.84
CA THR A 95 -12.01 21.31 -1.60
C THR A 95 -12.96 20.13 -1.42
N PHE A 96 -12.95 19.14 -2.31
CA PHE A 96 -13.94 18.06 -2.29
C PHE A 96 -13.51 16.68 -2.85
N HIS A 97 -12.39 16.57 -3.58
CA HIS A 97 -12.10 15.36 -4.35
C HIS A 97 -11.82 14.14 -3.47
N ILE A 98 -11.09 14.29 -2.36
CA ILE A 98 -10.82 13.20 -1.42
C ILE A 98 -12.12 12.80 -0.75
N ARG A 99 -12.94 13.76 -0.30
CA ARG A 99 -14.25 13.48 0.29
C ARG A 99 -15.14 12.69 -0.66
N GLN A 100 -15.24 13.12 -1.92
CA GLN A 100 -16.07 12.42 -2.91
C GLN A 100 -15.55 11.02 -3.21
N ALA A 101 -14.23 10.81 -3.28
CA ALA A 101 -13.65 9.48 -3.45
C ALA A 101 -14.04 8.54 -2.29
N VAL A 102 -14.02 9.04 -1.05
CA VAL A 102 -14.38 8.28 0.16
C VAL A 102 -15.90 8.04 0.28
N GLU A 103 -16.71 9.08 0.13
CA GLU A 103 -18.15 9.04 0.41
C GLU A 103 -18.96 8.47 -0.75
N LYS A 104 -18.64 8.88 -1.99
CA LYS A 104 -19.39 8.52 -3.20
C LYS A 104 -18.71 7.40 -3.97
N GLY A 105 -17.38 7.47 -4.10
CA GLY A 105 -16.57 6.45 -4.76
C GLY A 105 -16.38 5.18 -3.92
N HIS A 106 -16.70 5.24 -2.62
CA HIS A 106 -16.49 4.15 -1.67
C HIS A 106 -15.04 3.62 -1.68
N ALA A 107 -14.07 4.50 -1.94
CA ALA A 107 -12.66 4.13 -1.99
C ALA A 107 -12.20 3.60 -0.64
N GLU A 108 -11.54 2.44 -0.66
CA GLU A 108 -10.88 1.83 0.49
C GLU A 108 -9.46 2.36 0.65
N ARG A 109 -8.88 2.89 -0.42
CA ARG A 109 -7.58 3.55 -0.44
C ARG A 109 -7.59 4.80 -1.33
N ILE A 110 -6.79 5.79 -0.96
CA ILE A 110 -6.61 7.04 -1.70
C ILE A 110 -5.16 7.16 -2.15
N GLY A 111 -4.95 7.29 -3.45
CA GLY A 111 -3.66 7.66 -4.03
C GLY A 111 -3.34 9.13 -3.76
N HIS A 112 -2.12 9.39 -3.26
CA HIS A 112 -1.55 10.70 -2.94
C HIS A 112 -2.20 11.44 -1.77
N GLY A 113 -3.45 11.89 -1.90
CA GLY A 113 -4.17 12.61 -0.85
C GLY A 113 -3.53 13.95 -0.42
N ILE A 114 -2.85 14.67 -1.33
CA ILE A 114 -2.09 15.89 -0.98
C ILE A 114 -3.00 17.05 -0.52
N ALA A 115 -4.16 17.24 -1.16
CA ALA A 115 -5.06 18.36 -0.92
C ALA A 115 -5.91 18.26 0.37
N ILE A 116 -5.62 17.33 1.29
CA ILE A 116 -6.48 17.09 2.46
C ILE A 116 -6.70 18.32 3.34
N GLN A 117 -5.72 19.19 3.47
CA GLN A 117 -5.83 20.39 4.31
C GLN A 117 -6.76 21.46 3.71
N THR A 118 -6.99 21.41 2.39
CA THR A 118 -7.88 22.34 1.69
C THR A 118 -9.29 21.77 1.48
N GLU A 119 -9.52 20.51 1.82
CA GLU A 119 -10.85 19.89 1.80
C GLU A 119 -11.82 20.64 2.71
N THR A 120 -13.06 20.77 2.25
CA THR A 120 -14.14 21.33 3.07
C THR A 120 -14.38 20.40 4.25
N ASP A 121 -14.32 20.96 5.46
CA ASP A 121 -14.34 20.19 6.70
C ASP A 121 -13.26 19.09 6.69
N SER A 122 -12.00 19.49 6.50
CA SER A 122 -10.84 18.60 6.52
C SER A 122 -10.77 17.74 7.79
N ALA A 123 -11.09 18.32 8.95
CA ALA A 123 -11.09 17.61 10.23
C ALA A 123 -12.13 16.48 10.26
N GLY A 124 -13.37 16.75 9.84
CA GLY A 124 -14.41 15.72 9.74
C GLY A 124 -14.08 14.65 8.69
N LEU A 125 -13.44 15.03 7.58
CA LEU A 125 -12.96 14.07 6.58
C LEU A 125 -11.85 13.16 7.14
N LEU A 126 -10.87 13.71 7.86
CA LEU A 126 -9.82 12.92 8.51
C LEU A 126 -10.41 11.94 9.53
N ALA A 127 -11.36 12.40 10.35
CA ALA A 127 -12.07 11.54 11.29
C ALA A 127 -12.85 10.42 10.58
N LEU A 128 -13.50 10.72 9.44
CA LEU A 128 -14.20 9.75 8.62
C LEU A 128 -13.25 8.70 8.03
N MET A 129 -12.11 9.14 7.47
CA MET A 129 -11.10 8.26 6.89
C MET A 129 -10.50 7.34 7.95
N ALA A 130 -10.22 7.85 9.15
CA ALA A 130 -9.75 7.05 10.27
C ALA A 130 -10.81 6.04 10.72
N GLN A 131 -12.07 6.47 10.91
CA GLN A 131 -13.15 5.56 11.30
C GLN A 131 -13.36 4.43 10.29
N ARG A 132 -13.32 4.75 8.99
CA ARG A 132 -13.53 3.79 7.90
C ARG A 132 -12.25 3.04 7.51
N GLN A 133 -11.12 3.34 8.15
CA GLN A 133 -9.82 2.76 7.84
C GLN A 133 -9.48 2.91 6.34
N VAL A 134 -9.70 4.10 5.77
CA VAL A 134 -9.32 4.42 4.39
C VAL A 134 -7.84 4.76 4.35
N MET A 135 -7.02 3.91 3.71
CA MET A 135 -5.57 4.11 3.67
C MET A 135 -5.16 5.15 2.65
N VAL A 136 -4.15 5.97 2.95
CA VAL A 136 -3.50 6.85 1.98
C VAL A 136 -2.19 6.23 1.48
N GLU A 137 -2.06 6.12 0.17
CA GLU A 137 -0.85 5.67 -0.53
C GLU A 137 0.05 6.90 -0.76
N VAL A 138 1.20 6.95 -0.06
CA VAL A 138 2.06 8.12 0.05
C VAL A 138 3.28 7.97 -0.86
N CYS A 139 3.33 8.80 -1.90
CA CYS A 139 4.32 8.74 -2.96
C CYS A 139 5.32 9.90 -2.86
N LEU A 140 6.27 9.87 -1.92
CA LEU A 140 7.10 11.05 -1.58
C LEU A 140 7.89 11.56 -2.79
N SER A 141 8.60 10.72 -3.54
CA SER A 141 9.34 11.18 -4.73
C SER A 141 8.41 11.78 -5.79
N SER A 142 7.28 11.13 -6.06
CA SER A 142 6.30 11.59 -7.05
C SER A 142 5.73 12.94 -6.64
N ASN A 143 5.29 13.08 -5.39
CA ASN A 143 4.69 14.31 -4.87
C ASN A 143 5.64 15.52 -4.94
N VAL A 144 6.96 15.31 -4.76
CA VAL A 144 7.94 16.37 -5.04
C VAL A 144 7.97 16.72 -6.52
N GLN A 145 8.03 15.72 -7.40
CA GLN A 145 8.20 15.93 -8.84
C GLN A 145 6.98 16.55 -9.52
N ILE A 146 5.77 16.05 -9.22
CA ILE A 146 4.54 16.43 -9.93
C ILE A 146 3.73 17.48 -9.18
N LEU A 147 3.94 17.65 -7.86
CA LEU A 147 3.18 18.58 -7.03
C LEU A 147 4.06 19.63 -6.34
N GLU A 148 5.39 19.52 -6.39
CA GLU A 148 6.38 20.32 -5.63
C GLU A 148 6.06 20.39 -4.12
N VAL A 149 5.47 19.32 -3.58
CA VAL A 149 5.20 19.18 -2.15
C VAL A 149 6.30 18.33 -1.52
N SER A 150 7.01 18.88 -0.54
CA SER A 150 8.21 18.26 0.05
C SER A 150 8.38 18.64 1.53
N GLY A 151 9.15 17.83 2.28
CA GLY A 151 9.43 18.11 3.69
C GLY A 151 8.15 18.34 4.50
N ALA A 152 8.12 19.39 5.32
CA ALA A 152 7.01 19.68 6.22
C ALA A 152 5.69 20.12 5.52
N SER A 153 5.72 20.48 4.24
CA SER A 153 4.48 20.81 3.51
C SER A 153 3.68 19.59 3.09
N HIS A 154 4.27 18.39 3.17
CA HIS A 154 3.57 17.15 2.89
C HIS A 154 2.57 16.82 4.02
N PRO A 155 1.31 16.46 3.74
CA PRO A 155 0.29 16.20 4.76
C PRO A 155 0.45 14.86 5.49
N LEU A 156 1.61 14.20 5.36
CA LEU A 156 1.83 12.87 5.95
C LEU A 156 1.67 12.91 7.47
N ALA A 157 2.29 13.90 8.11
CA ALA A 157 2.15 14.12 9.54
C ALA A 157 0.69 14.39 9.95
N THR A 158 -0.08 15.11 9.12
CA THR A 158 -1.51 15.37 9.36
C THR A 158 -2.32 14.08 9.39
N TYR A 159 -2.13 13.20 8.41
CA TYR A 159 -2.82 11.90 8.38
C TYR A 159 -2.46 11.03 9.59
N MET A 160 -1.17 10.93 9.90
CA MET A 160 -0.69 10.13 11.03
C MET A 160 -1.22 10.65 12.37
N ALA A 161 -1.25 11.97 12.57
CA ALA A 161 -1.78 12.58 13.80
C ALA A 161 -3.28 12.34 14.00
N ASN A 162 -4.01 12.03 12.93
CA ASN A 162 -5.45 11.75 12.96
C ASN A 162 -5.77 10.24 12.84
N ASN A 163 -4.78 9.37 13.06
CA ASN A 163 -4.94 7.90 12.99
C ASN A 163 -5.46 7.39 11.63
N VAL A 164 -5.24 8.14 10.55
CA VAL A 164 -5.51 7.65 9.19
C VAL A 164 -4.39 6.69 8.79
N PRO A 165 -4.71 5.47 8.30
CA PRO A 165 -3.68 4.52 7.88
C PRO A 165 -2.93 5.06 6.66
N VAL A 166 -1.61 4.90 6.66
CA VAL A 166 -0.73 5.36 5.56
C VAL A 166 0.32 4.31 5.22
N ALA A 167 0.70 4.23 3.94
CA ALA A 167 1.79 3.39 3.47
C ALA A 167 2.64 4.14 2.42
N LEU A 168 3.94 3.82 2.33
CA LEU A 168 4.84 4.39 1.34
C LEU A 168 4.77 3.62 0.01
N ASN A 169 4.71 4.35 -1.10
CA ASN A 169 4.64 3.82 -2.45
C ASN A 169 5.56 4.60 -3.39
N THR A 170 6.00 3.97 -4.48
CA THR A 170 6.89 4.61 -5.45
C THR A 170 6.19 5.41 -6.52
N ASP A 171 4.89 5.16 -6.71
CA ASP A 171 4.14 5.56 -7.90
C ASP A 171 4.86 5.04 -9.17
N ASP A 172 5.25 5.91 -10.10
CA ASP A 172 5.96 5.58 -11.33
C ASP A 172 7.50 5.55 -11.18
N GLN A 173 8.07 4.40 -10.80
CA GLN A 173 9.53 4.24 -10.62
C GLN A 173 10.36 4.65 -11.84
N GLY A 174 9.87 4.38 -13.05
CA GLY A 174 10.57 4.72 -14.29
C GLY A 174 10.61 6.23 -14.56
N VAL A 175 9.51 6.93 -14.27
CA VAL A 175 9.37 8.38 -14.50
C VAL A 175 10.08 9.16 -13.41
N SER A 176 9.89 8.78 -12.14
CA SER A 176 10.49 9.47 -11.00
C SER A 176 11.92 9.04 -10.69
N ARG A 177 12.43 8.02 -11.39
CA ARG A 177 13.72 7.38 -11.08
C ARG A 177 13.82 7.05 -9.58
N SER A 178 12.69 6.64 -9.00
CA SER A 178 12.52 6.34 -7.59
C SER A 178 12.69 4.84 -7.33
N SER A 179 12.80 4.47 -6.07
CA SER A 179 12.77 3.07 -5.63
C SER A 179 12.13 3.00 -4.25
N LEU A 180 11.58 1.84 -3.88
CA LEU A 180 10.94 1.69 -2.58
C LEU A 180 11.92 1.97 -1.42
N ALA A 181 13.16 1.50 -1.52
CA ALA A 181 14.21 1.84 -0.55
C ALA A 181 14.47 3.36 -0.48
N GLY A 182 14.40 4.04 -1.63
CA GLY A 182 14.46 5.50 -1.71
C GLY A 182 13.31 6.20 -0.98
N GLU A 183 12.07 5.72 -1.14
CA GLU A 183 10.91 6.26 -0.42
C GLU A 183 11.07 6.12 1.10
N TYR A 184 11.51 4.95 1.58
CA TYR A 184 11.77 4.75 3.01
C TYR A 184 12.90 5.65 3.51
N ARG A 185 13.96 5.86 2.71
CA ARG A 185 15.03 6.79 3.05
C ARG A 185 14.52 8.23 3.14
N ARG A 186 13.67 8.69 2.23
CA ARG A 186 13.03 10.02 2.32
C ARG A 186 12.09 10.11 3.51
N GLY A 187 11.33 9.05 3.79
CA GLY A 187 10.51 8.95 4.98
C GLY A 187 11.33 9.19 6.25
N ALA A 188 12.49 8.53 6.38
CA ALA A 188 13.38 8.72 7.52
C ALA A 188 14.02 10.12 7.56
N LEU A 189 14.55 10.61 6.43
CA LEU A 189 15.38 11.82 6.41
C LEU A 189 14.58 13.11 6.28
N ASP A 190 13.57 13.13 5.43
CA ASP A 190 12.83 14.34 5.05
C ASP A 190 11.57 14.47 5.93
N GLN A 191 10.86 13.35 6.15
CA GLN A 191 9.65 13.30 6.98
C GLN A 191 9.93 12.93 8.45
N LYS A 192 11.19 12.67 8.81
CA LYS A 192 11.64 12.32 10.17
C LYS A 192 10.92 11.11 10.79
N LEU A 193 10.50 10.17 9.95
CA LEU A 193 9.85 8.94 10.41
C LEU A 193 10.83 8.06 11.18
N SER A 194 10.43 7.61 12.36
CA SER A 194 11.16 6.61 13.12
C SER A 194 11.10 5.24 12.45
N TYR A 195 12.05 4.37 12.80
CA TYR A 195 12.05 2.98 12.34
C TYR A 195 10.74 2.24 12.66
N ARG A 196 10.16 2.49 13.85
CA ARG A 196 8.86 1.90 14.25
C ARG A 196 7.71 2.37 13.35
N GLN A 197 7.67 3.65 12.99
CA GLN A 197 6.67 4.18 12.05
C GLN A 197 6.85 3.58 10.66
N LEU A 198 8.08 3.45 10.17
CA LEU A 198 8.37 2.81 8.88
C LEU A 198 7.93 1.33 8.86
N LYS A 199 8.21 0.55 9.92
CA LYS A 199 7.68 -0.82 10.07
C LYS A 199 6.16 -0.85 10.10
N ARG A 200 5.53 0.09 10.80
CA ARG A 200 4.08 0.20 10.84
C ARG A 200 3.49 0.44 9.45
N MET A 201 4.03 1.38 8.68
CA MET A 201 3.60 1.63 7.30
C MET A 201 3.73 0.39 6.40
N ALA A 202 4.81 -0.39 6.55
CA ALA A 202 4.96 -1.64 5.83
C ALA A 202 3.84 -2.65 6.19
N ARG A 203 3.50 -2.76 7.48
CA ARG A 203 2.39 -3.64 7.92
C ARG A 203 1.03 -3.14 7.44
N THR A 204 0.78 -1.84 7.55
CA THR A 204 -0.43 -1.18 7.03
C THR A 204 -0.61 -1.48 5.54
N SER A 205 0.46 -1.46 4.75
CA SER A 205 0.37 -1.78 3.31
C SER A 205 -0.18 -3.19 3.03
N LEU A 206 0.16 -4.19 3.84
CA LEU A 206 -0.35 -5.56 3.71
C LEU A 206 -1.74 -5.73 4.33
N ASP A 207 -2.04 -5.00 5.41
CA ASP A 207 -3.35 -5.04 6.05
C ASP A 207 -4.47 -4.49 5.15
N HIS A 208 -4.14 -3.43 4.41
CA HIS A 208 -5.02 -2.82 3.40
C HIS A 208 -4.74 -3.33 1.97
N ALA A 209 -3.94 -4.39 1.82
CA ALA A 209 -3.78 -5.01 0.51
C ALA A 209 -5.09 -5.68 0.10
N PHE A 210 -5.43 -5.62 -1.19
CA PHE A 210 -6.58 -6.36 -1.76
C PHE A 210 -6.25 -7.86 -1.95
N LEU A 211 -5.51 -8.43 -0.99
CA LEU A 211 -5.25 -9.86 -0.88
C LEU A 211 -6.44 -10.53 -0.18
N PRO A 212 -6.85 -11.73 -0.63
CA PRO A 212 -7.93 -12.46 0.01
C PRO A 212 -7.55 -13.00 1.39
N GLY A 213 -8.56 -13.25 2.21
CA GLY A 213 -8.43 -13.85 3.53
C GLY A 213 -8.40 -12.86 4.69
N ALA A 214 -8.51 -13.39 5.91
CA ALA A 214 -8.49 -12.61 7.14
C ALA A 214 -7.10 -12.01 7.42
N THR A 215 -7.06 -10.86 8.09
CA THR A 215 -5.79 -10.29 8.58
C THR A 215 -5.20 -11.13 9.71
N LEU A 216 -3.87 -11.17 9.78
CA LEU A 216 -3.11 -11.72 10.90
C LEU A 216 -3.33 -10.92 12.19
N TRP A 217 -3.70 -9.64 12.10
CA TRP A 217 -3.71 -8.72 13.23
C TRP A 217 -5.08 -8.62 13.88
N ALA A 218 -5.16 -8.94 15.17
CA ALA A 218 -6.30 -8.56 16.00
C ALA A 218 -6.28 -7.06 16.32
N SER A 219 -5.07 -6.50 16.49
CA SER A 219 -4.85 -5.05 16.55
C SER A 219 -3.51 -4.70 15.94
N LEU A 220 -3.52 -3.88 14.89
CA LEU A 220 -2.30 -3.42 14.25
C LEU A 220 -1.58 -2.35 15.10
N ASP A 221 -2.32 -1.62 15.95
CA ASP A 221 -1.76 -0.60 16.84
C ASP A 221 -0.77 -1.17 17.84
N THR A 222 -1.16 -2.28 18.47
CA THR A 222 -0.32 -3.01 19.44
C THR A 222 0.46 -4.14 18.77
N VAL A 223 0.30 -4.33 17.45
CA VAL A 223 0.90 -5.43 16.68
C VAL A 223 0.56 -6.80 17.31
N ALA A 224 -0.68 -6.93 17.79
CA ALA A 224 -1.20 -8.15 18.39
C ALA A 224 -1.78 -9.05 17.28
N PRO A 225 -1.28 -10.28 17.08
CA PRO A 225 -1.86 -11.20 16.12
C PRO A 225 -3.17 -11.78 16.64
N VAL A 226 -3.93 -12.45 15.76
CA VAL A 226 -5.07 -13.28 16.12
C VAL A 226 -4.66 -14.41 17.07
N GLU A 227 -5.60 -14.88 17.89
CA GLU A 227 -5.36 -15.89 18.92
C GLU A 227 -4.68 -17.16 18.37
N ALA A 228 -5.09 -17.64 17.20
CA ALA A 228 -4.49 -18.81 16.54
C ALA A 228 -2.98 -18.67 16.31
N CYS A 229 -2.49 -17.42 16.19
CA CYS A 229 -1.10 -17.05 15.94
C CYS A 229 -0.48 -16.24 17.09
N ALA A 230 -1.07 -16.30 18.29
CA ALA A 230 -0.56 -15.62 19.47
C ALA A 230 0.88 -16.09 19.81
N PRO A 231 1.79 -15.18 20.18
CA PRO A 231 3.13 -15.56 20.61
C PRO A 231 3.08 -16.43 21.87
N THR A 232 4.01 -17.37 21.98
CA THR A 232 4.22 -18.21 23.15
C THR A 232 5.64 -18.01 23.70
N ALA A 233 5.99 -18.73 24.77
CA ALA A 233 7.35 -18.70 25.32
C ALA A 233 8.44 -19.10 24.31
N THR A 234 8.09 -19.86 23.27
CA THR A 234 9.05 -20.42 22.29
C THR A 234 8.79 -19.99 20.85
N MET A 235 7.71 -19.26 20.59
CA MET A 235 7.30 -18.85 19.24
C MET A 235 6.86 -17.38 19.24
N GLY A 236 7.55 -16.55 18.48
CA GLY A 236 7.12 -15.20 18.14
C GLY A 236 6.49 -15.11 16.74
N VAL A 237 5.86 -13.97 16.43
CA VAL A 237 5.29 -13.73 15.10
C VAL A 237 6.39 -13.71 14.05
N GLY A 238 6.28 -14.59 13.05
CA GLY A 238 7.28 -14.77 11.99
C GLY A 238 8.25 -15.95 12.20
N ASP A 239 8.23 -16.60 13.37
CA ASP A 239 8.96 -17.86 13.59
C ASP A 239 8.26 -19.03 12.87
N PRO A 240 8.79 -20.28 12.86
CA PRO A 240 8.03 -21.43 12.39
C PRO A 240 6.69 -21.53 13.15
N PRO A 241 5.53 -21.49 12.45
CA PRO A 241 4.24 -21.38 13.10
C PRO A 241 3.83 -22.69 13.79
N SER A 242 3.05 -22.56 14.86
CA SER A 242 2.34 -23.70 15.46
C SER A 242 1.36 -24.32 14.45
N PRO A 243 0.92 -25.59 14.63
CA PRO A 243 -0.07 -26.20 13.74
C PRO A 243 -1.37 -25.40 13.61
N ALA A 244 -1.83 -24.79 14.72
CA ALA A 244 -3.02 -23.93 14.72
C ALA A 244 -2.81 -22.65 13.90
N CYS A 245 -1.67 -21.98 14.08
CA CYS A 245 -1.34 -20.80 13.29
C CYS A 245 -1.14 -21.16 11.82
N GLN A 246 -0.47 -22.27 11.51
CA GLN A 246 -0.28 -22.73 10.14
C GLN A 246 -1.62 -22.95 9.43
N ALA A 247 -2.59 -23.60 10.07
CA ALA A 247 -3.93 -23.77 9.50
C ALA A 247 -4.64 -22.44 9.21
N PHE A 248 -4.46 -21.43 10.07
CA PHE A 248 -4.95 -20.07 9.83
C PHE A 248 -4.26 -19.41 8.62
N LEU A 249 -2.92 -19.50 8.54
CA LEU A 249 -2.14 -18.94 7.45
C LEU A 249 -2.45 -19.61 6.10
N ASP A 250 -2.72 -20.91 6.08
CA ASP A 250 -3.11 -21.65 4.88
C ASP A 250 -4.46 -21.19 4.32
N GLY A 251 -5.35 -20.70 5.19
CA GLY A 251 -6.65 -20.16 4.83
C GLY A 251 -6.65 -18.68 4.42
N SER A 252 -5.53 -17.97 4.56
CA SER A 252 -5.47 -16.53 4.28
C SER A 252 -4.15 -16.12 3.61
N GLU A 253 -4.25 -15.73 2.33
CA GLU A 253 -3.12 -15.18 1.60
C GLU A 253 -2.59 -13.89 2.25
N ARG A 254 -3.49 -13.02 2.73
CA ARG A 254 -3.13 -11.81 3.46
C ARG A 254 -2.32 -12.13 4.71
N ALA A 255 -2.80 -13.02 5.58
CA ALA A 255 -2.12 -13.37 6.82
C ALA A 255 -0.76 -14.01 6.56
N ARG A 256 -0.64 -14.87 5.54
CA ARG A 256 0.63 -15.48 5.13
C ARG A 256 1.65 -14.42 4.71
N MET A 257 1.25 -13.41 3.94
CA MET A 257 2.13 -12.31 3.56
C MET A 257 2.54 -11.45 4.76
N GLN A 258 1.64 -11.22 5.71
CA GLN A 258 1.93 -10.50 6.95
C GLN A 258 2.90 -11.29 7.86
N TRP A 259 2.72 -12.60 7.98
CA TRP A 259 3.65 -13.47 8.74
C TRP A 259 5.06 -13.47 8.14
N GLU A 260 5.14 -13.58 6.81
CA GLU A 260 6.40 -13.50 6.06
C GLU A 260 7.10 -12.14 6.23
N LEU A 261 6.34 -11.03 6.30
CA LEU A 261 6.90 -9.71 6.59
C LEU A 261 7.58 -9.69 7.97
N GLU A 262 6.91 -10.21 9.01
CA GLU A 262 7.51 -10.27 10.35
C GLU A 262 8.75 -11.16 10.42
N ARG A 263 8.73 -12.30 9.73
CA ARG A 263 9.92 -13.15 9.60
C ARG A 263 11.10 -12.38 9.00
N ARG A 264 10.86 -11.60 7.95
CA ARG A 264 11.89 -10.76 7.31
C ARG A 264 12.38 -9.64 8.22
N PHE A 265 11.50 -9.02 8.99
CA PHE A 265 11.91 -8.02 9.98
C PHE A 265 12.83 -8.63 11.03
N ARG A 266 12.46 -9.76 11.62
CA ARG A 266 13.30 -10.46 12.59
C ARG A 266 14.68 -10.80 12.02
N ALA A 267 14.70 -11.38 10.81
CA ALA A 267 15.95 -11.74 10.15
C ALA A 267 16.84 -10.53 9.84
N PHE A 268 16.25 -9.38 9.53
CA PHE A 268 16.99 -8.13 9.34
C PHE A 268 17.51 -7.55 10.66
N GLU A 269 16.65 -7.54 11.69
CA GLU A 269 16.95 -6.98 13.01
C GLU A 269 18.00 -7.82 13.77
N SER A 270 18.09 -9.13 13.51
CA SER A 270 19.12 -10.00 14.10
C SER A 270 20.52 -9.79 13.51
N GLN A 271 20.66 -8.98 12.46
CA GLN A 271 21.93 -8.67 11.78
C GLN A 271 22.49 -7.28 12.14
N GLN A 272 21.77 -6.49 12.94
CA GLN A 272 22.16 -5.16 13.37
C GLN A 272 22.80 -5.19 14.77
#